data_AF-A0A534SXJ3-F1
#
_entry.id   AF-A0A534SXJ3-F1
#
_cell.length_a   1.000
_cell.length_b   1.000
_cell.length_c   1.000
_cell.angle_alpha   90.00
_cell.angle_beta   90.00
_cell.angle_gamma   90.00
#
_symmetry.space_group_name_H-M   'P 1'
#
loop_
_entity.id
_entity.type
_entity.pdbx_description
1 polymer ?
#
loop_
_entity_poly.entity_id
_entity_poly.type
_entity_poly.pdbx_seq_one_letter_code
_entity_poly.pdbx_strand_id
1 'polypeptide(L)'
;MRSVECEGESIDEAIAKALGTLQVERDRVEIEILADAARGLWGFGGRRARVRARLRPRVGALPDDVSREAFPAATEEAPVSTPSGATRARALVEEILGHLGVSCTVAIHEATEPGSVLLAVSGEET
;
A
#
# COMPACT_ATOMS: atom_id res chain seq x y z
N MET A 1 -10.35 6.18 -9.37
CA MET A 1 -9.26 6.57 -8.45
C MET A 1 -8.54 7.76 -9.05
N ARG A 2 -8.30 8.85 -8.31
CA ARG A 2 -7.58 10.02 -8.83
C ARG A 2 -6.07 9.77 -8.74
N SER A 3 -5.38 9.84 -9.87
CA SER A 3 -3.92 9.78 -9.97
C SER A 3 -3.43 11.07 -10.64
N VAL A 4 -2.30 11.60 -10.18
CA VAL A 4 -1.69 12.81 -10.74
C VAL A 4 -0.32 12.43 -11.30
N GLU A 5 -0.06 12.84 -12.53
CA GLU A 5 1.23 12.64 -13.19
C GLU A 5 1.98 13.97 -13.21
N CYS A 6 3.25 13.94 -12.82
CA CYS A 6 4.10 15.12 -12.76
C CYS A 6 5.46 14.84 -13.37
N GLU A 7 6.03 15.88 -13.96
CA GLU A 7 7.33 15.84 -14.61
C GLU A 7 8.30 16.81 -13.93
N GLY A 8 9.57 16.42 -13.87
CA GLY A 8 10.65 17.20 -13.27
C GLY A 8 11.98 17.00 -14.00
N GLU A 9 12.94 17.88 -13.73
CA GLU A 9 14.31 17.75 -14.22
C GLU A 9 15.07 16.63 -13.49
N SER A 10 14.57 16.24 -12.31
CA SER A 10 15.01 15.08 -11.53
C SER A 10 13.80 14.33 -10.93
N ILE A 11 14.01 13.09 -10.49
CA ILE A 11 13.01 12.27 -9.80
C ILE A 11 12.49 13.02 -8.56
N ASP A 12 13.38 13.54 -7.72
CA ASP A 12 13.00 14.30 -6.52
C ASP A 12 12.13 15.52 -6.81
N GLU A 13 12.42 16.24 -7.89
CA GLU A 13 11.64 17.42 -8.27
C GLU A 13 10.24 17.03 -8.78
N ALA A 14 10.16 15.95 -9.55
CA ALA A 14 8.89 15.41 -10.03
C ALA A 14 8.02 14.91 -8.85
N ILE A 15 8.65 14.30 -7.84
CA ILE A 15 8.00 13.87 -6.59
C ILE A 15 7.48 15.07 -5.81
N ALA A 16 8.31 16.10 -5.60
CA ALA A 16 7.92 17.31 -4.86
C ALA A 16 6.71 18.00 -5.51
N LYS A 17 6.69 18.11 -6.85
CA LYS A 17 5.57 18.66 -7.60
C LYS A 17 4.29 17.83 -7.44
N ALA A 18 4.41 16.51 -7.48
CA ALA A 18 3.26 15.62 -7.31
C ALA A 18 2.63 15.74 -5.92
N LEU A 19 3.46 15.80 -4.87
CA LEU A 19 3.03 15.99 -3.48
C LEU A 19 2.35 17.33 -3.25
N GLY A 20 2.94 18.41 -3.78
CA GLY A 20 2.37 19.75 -3.69
C GLY A 20 1.02 19.86 -4.41
N THR A 21 0.89 19.22 -5.57
CA THR A 21 -0.36 19.20 -6.35
C THR A 21 -1.47 18.42 -5.64
N LEU A 22 -1.12 17.34 -4.95
CA LEU A 22 -2.06 16.53 -4.19
C LEU A 22 -2.31 17.06 -2.76
N GLN A 23 -1.52 18.05 -2.28
CA GLN A 23 -1.55 18.59 -0.92
C GLN A 23 -1.51 17.50 0.17
N VAL A 24 -0.72 16.46 -0.08
CA VAL A 24 -0.61 15.30 0.82
C VAL A 24 0.86 15.01 1.11
N GLU A 25 1.09 14.40 2.26
CA GLU A 25 2.42 13.99 2.69
C GLU A 25 2.92 12.78 1.90
N ARG A 26 4.25 12.63 1.80
CA ARG A 26 4.92 11.52 1.11
C ARG A 26 4.45 10.14 1.55
N ASP A 27 4.08 10.03 2.81
CA ASP A 27 3.64 8.78 3.42
C ASP A 27 2.26 8.30 2.89
N ARG A 28 1.44 9.24 2.42
CA ARG A 28 0.05 8.98 1.98
C ARG A 28 -0.08 8.78 0.48
N VAL A 29 1.02 8.80 -0.26
CA VAL A 29 1.03 8.62 -1.71
C VAL A 29 1.94 7.48 -2.13
N GLU A 30 1.47 6.73 -3.09
CA GLU A 30 2.26 5.77 -3.83
C GLU A 30 2.87 6.48 -5.04
N ILE A 31 4.19 6.37 -5.19
CA ILE A 31 4.95 7.01 -6.25
C ILE A 31 5.46 5.94 -7.19
N GLU A 32 5.03 6.02 -8.45
CA GLU A 32 5.48 5.16 -9.53
C GLU A 32 6.35 5.96 -10.48
N ILE A 33 7.58 5.50 -10.72
CA ILE A 33 8.53 6.15 -11.63
C ILE A 33 8.26 5.63 -13.04
N LEU A 34 7.67 6.46 -13.89
CA LEU A 34 7.38 6.12 -15.29
C LEU A 34 8.58 6.37 -16.22
N ALA A 35 9.40 7.37 -15.89
CA ALA A 35 10.62 7.68 -16.62
C ALA A 35 11.71 8.19 -15.68
N ASP A 36 12.90 7.62 -15.82
CA ASP A 36 14.10 8.04 -15.10
C ASP A 36 14.68 9.35 -15.68
N ALA A 37 15.11 10.25 -14.80
CA ALA A 37 15.85 11.44 -15.19
C ALA A 37 17.32 11.09 -15.43
N ALA A 38 17.63 10.64 -16.64
CA ALA A 38 19.00 10.45 -17.07
C ALA A 38 19.66 11.82 -17.31
N ARG A 39 20.57 12.20 -16.41
CA ARG A 39 21.43 13.37 -16.57
C ARG A 39 22.55 13.00 -17.55
N GLY A 40 22.47 13.48 -18.79
CA GLY A 40 23.53 13.29 -19.78
C GLY A 40 24.88 13.82 -19.26
N LEU A 41 25.98 13.16 -19.63
CA LEU A 41 27.30 13.33 -19.01
C LEU A 41 27.87 14.77 -19.05
N TRP A 42 27.30 15.70 -19.81
CA TRP A 42 27.84 17.07 -19.97
C TRP A 42 26.75 18.15 -19.96
N GLY A 43 25.68 17.99 -19.18
CA GLY A 43 24.68 19.05 -19.00
C GLY A 43 23.83 19.41 -20.24
N PHE A 44 24.05 18.74 -21.37
CA PHE A 44 23.28 18.91 -22.61
C PHE A 44 22.55 17.61 -22.95
N GLY A 45 21.22 17.65 -22.88
CA GLY A 45 20.35 16.52 -23.22
C GLY A 45 20.04 15.61 -22.04
N GLY A 46 19.28 16.11 -21.07
CA GLY A 46 18.66 15.28 -20.03
C GLY A 46 17.24 14.87 -20.42
N ARG A 47 16.89 13.59 -20.23
CA ARG A 47 15.48 13.16 -20.29
C ARG A 47 14.79 13.61 -19.00
N ARG A 48 13.57 14.16 -19.11
CA ARG A 48 12.79 14.58 -17.94
C ARG A 48 12.31 13.36 -17.17
N ALA A 49 12.39 13.42 -15.84
CA ALA A 49 11.75 12.42 -14.98
C ALA A 49 10.24 12.57 -15.06
N ARG A 50 9.55 11.44 -15.10
CA ARG A 50 8.09 11.38 -15.01
C ARG A 50 7.70 10.45 -13.87
N VAL A 51 6.86 10.96 -12.98
CA VAL A 51 6.34 10.18 -11.86
C VAL A 51 4.83 10.27 -11.83
N ARG A 52 4.19 9.16 -11.47
CA ARG A 52 2.75 9.11 -11.20
C ARG A 52 2.55 8.94 -9.71
N ALA A 53 1.88 9.89 -9.09
CA ALA A 53 1.47 9.83 -7.71
C ALA A 53 0.01 9.39 -7.61
N ARG A 54 -0.24 8.41 -6.75
CA ARG A 54 -1.57 7.90 -6.43
C ARG A 54 -1.81 8.04 -4.93
N LEU A 55 -2.97 8.57 -4.54
CA LEU A 55 -3.39 8.59 -3.15
C LEU A 55 -3.59 7.15 -2.67
N ARG A 56 -2.86 6.75 -1.63
CA ARG A 56 -3.09 5.46 -0.98
C ARG A 56 -4.45 5.53 -0.29
N PRO A 57 -5.40 4.62 -0.59
CA PRO A 57 -6.63 4.55 0.17
C PRO A 57 -6.27 4.19 1.61
N ARG A 58 -6.50 5.13 2.54
CA ARG A 58 -6.42 4.84 3.98
C ARG A 58 -7.50 3.83 4.33
N VAL A 59 -7.14 2.55 4.41
CA VAL A 59 -7.90 1.57 5.19
C VAL A 59 -7.39 1.70 6.62
N GLY A 60 -7.96 2.64 7.36
CA GLY A 60 -7.51 2.99 8.70
C GLY A 60 -7.76 4.45 9.04
N ALA A 61 -9.03 4.87 8.99
CA ALA A 61 -9.44 6.11 9.63
C ALA A 61 -9.76 5.81 11.10
N LEU A 62 -8.73 5.81 11.94
CA LEU A 62 -8.88 6.43 13.24
C LEU A 62 -8.51 7.91 13.02
N PRO A 63 -9.45 8.85 13.14
CA PRO A 63 -9.19 10.25 12.89
C PRO A 63 -8.49 10.89 14.11
N ASP A 64 -7.18 10.82 14.15
CA ASP A 64 -6.36 11.67 15.02
C ASP A 64 -5.80 12.85 14.20
N ASP A 65 -6.62 13.89 14.05
CA ASP A 65 -6.22 15.24 14.45
C ASP A 65 -7.48 16.12 14.54
N VAL A 66 -8.00 16.12 15.75
CA VAL A 66 -8.86 17.16 16.30
C VAL A 66 -8.00 18.41 16.55
N SER A 67 -8.07 19.36 15.62
CA SER A 67 -7.75 20.77 15.90
C SER A 67 -8.95 21.66 15.61
N ARG A 68 -10.08 21.38 16.28
CA ARG A 68 -10.96 22.40 16.90
C ARG A 68 -12.11 21.76 17.70
N GLU A 69 -12.01 21.96 19.02
CA GLU A 69 -13.05 22.15 20.04
C GLU A 69 -14.48 21.60 19.85
N ALA A 70 -14.93 20.90 20.90
CA ALA A 70 -16.29 20.70 21.42
C ALA A 70 -16.96 19.32 21.19
N PHE A 71 -16.93 18.50 22.26
CA PHE A 71 -17.91 17.44 22.59
C PHE A 71 -19.36 17.96 22.63
N PRO A 72 -20.43 17.14 22.71
CA PRO A 72 -20.53 15.65 22.77
C PRO A 72 -21.63 15.04 21.85
N ALA A 73 -21.66 13.70 21.73
CA ALA A 73 -22.84 12.84 21.91
C ALA A 73 -22.76 11.54 21.08
N ALA A 74 -22.94 10.43 21.78
CA ALA A 74 -22.92 9.06 21.29
C ALA A 74 -24.01 8.76 20.24
N THR A 75 -23.72 7.81 19.34
CA THR A 75 -24.55 6.62 19.08
C THR A 75 -23.73 5.62 18.23
N GLU A 76 -23.38 4.52 18.89
CA GLU A 76 -23.47 3.13 18.41
C GLU A 76 -23.36 2.83 16.90
N GLU A 77 -22.31 2.10 16.52
CA GLU A 77 -22.42 0.82 15.81
C GLU A 77 -21.04 0.14 15.69
N ALA A 78 -20.77 -0.81 16.59
CA ALA A 78 -20.00 -2.00 16.24
C ALA A 78 -21.03 -3.13 16.01
N PRO A 79 -20.73 -4.25 15.31
CA PRO A 79 -19.47 -4.65 14.68
C PRO A 79 -19.67 -5.23 13.25
N VAL A 80 -18.66 -5.12 12.37
CA VAL A 80 -18.52 -6.08 11.27
C VAL A 80 -17.10 -6.63 11.29
N SER A 81 -16.95 -7.71 12.06
CA SER A 81 -15.82 -8.61 11.97
C SER A 81 -15.90 -9.34 10.63
N THR A 82 -15.46 -8.70 9.55
CA THR A 82 -14.99 -9.52 8.42
C THR A 82 -13.78 -10.30 8.92
N PRO A 83 -13.72 -11.63 8.79
CA PRO A 83 -12.46 -12.32 9.00
C PRO A 83 -11.45 -11.64 8.07
N SER A 84 -10.36 -11.15 8.65
CA SER A 84 -9.23 -10.58 7.92
C SER A 84 -8.98 -11.45 6.69
N GLY A 85 -8.77 -10.86 5.51
CA GLY A 85 -8.56 -11.61 4.27
C GLY A 85 -7.52 -12.74 4.42
N ALA A 86 -6.56 -12.54 5.32
CA ALA A 86 -5.57 -13.53 5.75
C ALA A 86 -6.18 -14.84 6.30
N THR A 87 -7.21 -14.75 7.16
CA THR A 87 -7.88 -15.90 7.77
C THR A 87 -8.65 -16.71 6.73
N ARG A 88 -9.33 -16.03 5.79
CA ARG A 88 -10.02 -16.69 4.68
C ARG A 88 -9.04 -17.34 3.70
N ALA A 89 -7.95 -16.66 3.37
CA ALA A 89 -6.90 -17.21 2.52
C ALA A 89 -6.29 -18.47 3.14
N ARG A 90 -5.99 -18.46 4.45
CA ARG A 90 -5.48 -19.62 5.17
C ARG A 90 -6.43 -20.81 5.09
N ALA A 91 -7.70 -20.61 5.42
CA ALA A 91 -8.69 -21.69 5.43
C ALA A 91 -8.83 -22.34 4.05
N LEU A 92 -8.85 -21.54 2.97
CA LEU A 92 -8.94 -22.06 1.61
C LEU A 92 -7.70 -22.86 1.20
N VAL A 93 -6.50 -22.38 1.57
CA VAL A 93 -5.24 -23.08 1.28
C VAL A 93 -5.15 -24.40 2.05
N GLU A 94 -5.53 -24.42 3.33
CA GLU A 94 -5.59 -25.65 4.12
C GLU A 94 -6.58 -26.66 3.51
N GLU A 95 -7.75 -26.21 3.05
CA GLU A 95 -8.75 -27.06 2.41
C GLU A 95 -8.24 -27.67 1.09
N ILE A 96 -7.60 -26.86 0.24
CA ILE A 96 -7.02 -27.33 -1.03
C ILE A 96 -5.90 -28.35 -0.78
N LEU A 97 -4.99 -28.07 0.16
CA LEU A 97 -3.88 -28.97 0.49
C LEU A 97 -4.38 -30.31 1.07
N GLY A 98 -5.42 -30.28 1.90
CA GLY A 98 -6.09 -31.47 2.40
C GLY A 98 -6.70 -32.31 1.28
N HIS A 99 -7.33 -31.66 0.28
CA HIS A 99 -7.86 -32.35 -0.90
C HIS A 99 -6.78 -32.97 -1.78
N LEU A 100 -5.57 -32.39 -1.80
CA LEU A 100 -4.40 -32.94 -2.50
C LEU A 100 -3.71 -34.06 -1.72
N GLY A 101 -4.16 -34.38 -0.51
CA GLY A 101 -3.57 -35.42 0.34
C GLY A 101 -2.25 -35.01 0.98
N VAL A 102 -1.96 -33.71 1.04
CA VAL A 102 -0.71 -33.17 1.60
C VAL A 102 -0.96 -32.62 2.99
N SER A 103 -0.33 -33.20 4.00
CA SER A 103 -0.34 -32.68 5.38
C SER A 103 0.64 -31.52 5.52
N CYS A 104 0.14 -30.30 5.38
CA CYS A 104 0.92 -29.08 5.55
C CYS A 104 0.37 -28.23 6.70
N THR A 105 1.27 -27.60 7.46
CA THR A 105 0.93 -26.55 8.42
C THR A 105 1.04 -25.19 7.76
N VAL A 106 0.00 -24.37 7.88
CA VAL A 106 -0.02 -23.00 7.34
C VAL A 106 0.09 -21.99 8.48
N ALA A 107 1.06 -21.09 8.43
CA ALA A 107 1.24 -19.98 9.36
C ALA A 107 1.00 -18.64 8.64
N ILE A 108 0.34 -17.70 9.32
CA ILE A 108 0.08 -16.36 8.79
C ILE A 108 1.12 -15.41 9.38
N HIS A 109 1.84 -14.72 8.51
CA HIS A 109 2.76 -13.65 8.87
C HIS A 109 2.32 -12.34 8.21
N GLU A 110 2.53 -11.24 8.94
CA GLU A 110 2.41 -9.91 8.37
C GLU A 110 3.55 -9.71 7.37
N ALA A 111 3.21 -9.42 6.12
CA ALA A 111 4.20 -9.17 5.10
C ALA A 111 4.68 -7.71 5.16
N THR A 112 5.92 -7.49 4.72
CA THR A 112 6.57 -6.17 4.75
C THR A 112 5.84 -5.12 3.91
N GLU A 113 5.01 -5.52 2.93
CA GLU A 113 4.21 -4.59 2.13
C GLU A 113 2.79 -4.43 2.68
N PRO A 114 2.30 -3.19 2.87
CA PRO A 114 0.97 -2.95 3.43
C PRO A 114 -0.14 -3.56 2.56
N GLY A 115 -0.93 -4.47 3.12
CA GLY A 115 -2.03 -5.15 2.42
C GLY A 115 -1.66 -6.49 1.78
N SER A 116 -0.38 -6.90 1.87
CA SER A 116 0.02 -8.26 1.54
C SER A 116 0.00 -9.16 2.79
N VAL A 117 -0.29 -10.44 2.59
CA VAL A 117 -0.30 -11.45 3.66
C VAL A 117 0.66 -12.54 3.22
N LEU A 118 1.64 -12.86 4.07
CA LEU A 118 2.54 -13.98 3.81
C LEU A 118 1.97 -15.23 4.48
N LEU A 119 1.55 -16.20 3.68
CA LEU A 119 1.20 -17.54 4.17
C LEU A 119 2.43 -18.44 4.04
N ALA A 120 3.04 -18.78 5.16
CA ALA A 120 4.13 -19.75 5.21
C ALA A 120 3.52 -21.15 5.30
N VAL A 121 3.81 -22.01 4.33
CA VAL A 121 3.33 -23.39 4.28
C VAL A 121 4.51 -24.31 4.51
N SER A 122 4.48 -25.09 5.59
CA SER A 122 5.49 -26.07 5.93
C SER A 122 4.88 -27.47 5.88
N GLY A 123 5.40 -28.34 5.00
CA GLY A 123 5.04 -29.75 4.97
C GLY A 123 6.07 -30.59 5.73
N GLU A 124 5.61 -31.66 6.36
CA GLU A 124 6.50 -32.76 6.78
C GLU A 124 6.70 -33.68 5.58
N GLU A 125 7.90 -33.65 5.00
CA GLU A 125 8.27 -34.55 3.90
C GLU A 125 8.31 -35.98 4.47
N THR A 126 7.37 -36.82 4.07
CA THR A 126 7.37 -38.27 4.35
C THR A 126 7.71 -39.03 3.09
#